data_AF-A0A1C3KAJ4-F1
#
_entry.id   AF-A0A1C3KAJ4-F1
#
_cell.length_a   1.000
_cell.length_b   1.000
_cell.length_c   1.000
_cell.angle_alpha   90.00
_cell.angle_beta   90.00
_cell.angle_gamma   90.00
#
_symmetry.space_group_name_H-M   'P 1'
#
loop_
_entity.id
_entity.type
_entity.pdbx_description
1 polymer ?
#
loop_
_entity_poly.entity_id
_entity_poly.type
_entity_poly.pdbx_seq_one_letter_code
_entity_poly.pdbx_strand_id
1 'polypeptide(L)'
;MNSRNMNRLANFFYKNQRRFLGNTVRGPLPTNVRKNLEYAMDYFHKKTYTYHDFKQQCESLRFFVYFGLVGLLSLDLLVNPLKSSYWDQFLPMNMFRKLCRFFSNKEDNIFRHNGSSSYEEYIKLIS
;
A
#
# COMPACT_ATOMS: atom_id res chain seq x y z
N MET A 1 -11.02 28.48 0.33
CA MET A 1 -11.08 27.32 -0.58
C MET A 1 -11.95 27.67 -1.78
N ASN A 2 -11.42 27.51 -3.00
CA ASN A 2 -11.96 28.09 -4.23
C ASN A 2 -13.24 27.36 -4.69
N SER A 3 -14.37 28.06 -4.84
CA SER A 3 -15.69 27.52 -5.24
C SER A 3 -15.66 26.65 -6.52
N ARG A 4 -14.69 26.94 -7.43
CA ARG A 4 -14.43 26.17 -8.64
C ARG A 4 -13.99 24.71 -8.41
N ASN A 5 -13.39 24.38 -7.26
CA ASN A 5 -12.97 23.02 -6.94
C ASN A 5 -14.13 22.15 -6.43
N MET A 6 -15.09 22.74 -5.69
CA MET A 6 -16.28 22.03 -5.22
C MET A 6 -17.16 21.56 -6.39
N ASN A 7 -17.34 22.40 -7.40
CA ASN A 7 -18.14 22.05 -8.59
C ASN A 7 -17.49 20.95 -9.43
N ARG A 8 -16.16 20.82 -9.40
CA ARG A 8 -15.44 19.73 -10.08
C ARG A 8 -15.65 18.38 -9.37
N LEU A 9 -15.55 18.36 -8.04
CA LEU A 9 -15.82 17.15 -7.25
C LEU A 9 -17.29 16.71 -7.40
N ALA A 10 -18.24 17.65 -7.29
CA ALA A 10 -19.66 17.37 -7.48
C ALA A 10 -19.97 16.79 -8.88
N ASN A 11 -19.38 17.35 -9.94
CA ASN A 11 -19.53 16.84 -11.31
C ASN A 11 -18.88 15.46 -11.52
N PHE A 12 -17.81 15.13 -10.79
CA PHE A 12 -17.20 13.80 -10.82
C PHE A 12 -18.13 12.72 -10.24
N PHE A 13 -18.83 13.04 -9.15
CA PHE A 13 -19.84 12.14 -8.57
C PHE A 13 -21.07 11.99 -9.47
N TYR A 14 -21.52 13.09 -10.11
CA TYR A 14 -22.72 13.06 -10.96
C TYR A 14 -22.53 12.33 -12.31
N LYS A 15 -21.29 12.32 -12.84
CA LYS A 15 -20.95 11.56 -14.06
C LYS A 15 -20.80 10.06 -13.83
N ASN A 16 -20.79 9.58 -12.59
CA ASN A 16 -20.88 8.15 -12.28
C ASN A 16 -22.34 7.67 -12.34
N GLN A 17 -22.94 7.72 -13.53
CA GLN A 17 -24.19 7.00 -13.77
C GLN A 17 -23.93 5.49 -13.63
N ARG A 18 -24.25 4.93 -12.46
CA ARG A 18 -24.31 3.48 -12.26
C ARG A 18 -25.49 2.93 -13.04
N ARG A 19 -25.22 2.43 -14.25
CA ARG A 19 -26.17 1.63 -15.01
C ARG A 19 -26.41 0.31 -14.29
N PHE A 20 -27.47 0.24 -13.49
CA PHE A 20 -28.00 -1.02 -12.95
C PHE A 20 -28.79 -1.75 -14.06
N LEU A 21 -28.15 -2.07 -15.18
CA LEU A 21 -28.65 -3.15 -16.04
C LEU A 21 -28.66 -4.37 -15.13
N GLY A 22 -29.83 -4.96 -14.83
CA GLY A 22 -30.12 -5.97 -13.80
C GLY A 22 -29.32 -7.29 -13.88
N ASN A 23 -28.01 -7.15 -13.97
CA ASN A 23 -26.96 -8.11 -14.17
C ASN A 23 -25.98 -7.97 -12.99
N THR A 24 -26.51 -7.66 -11.80
CA THR A 24 -25.80 -7.87 -10.55
C THR A 24 -25.48 -9.35 -10.49
N VAL A 25 -24.20 -9.67 -10.64
CA VAL A 25 -23.74 -11.03 -10.47
C VAL A 25 -24.14 -11.43 -9.05
N ARG A 26 -24.80 -12.58 -8.87
CA ARG A 26 -25.25 -13.10 -7.56
C ARG A 26 -24.08 -13.56 -6.67
N GLY A 27 -22.93 -12.92 -6.83
CA GLY A 27 -21.70 -13.26 -6.17
C GLY A 27 -21.66 -12.87 -4.71
N PRO A 28 -20.79 -13.52 -3.91
CA PRO A 28 -20.46 -13.03 -2.58
C PRO A 28 -19.95 -11.58 -2.64
N LEU A 29 -20.26 -10.81 -1.60
CA LEU A 29 -19.72 -9.44 -1.49
C LEU A 29 -18.18 -9.48 -1.55
N PRO A 30 -17.53 -8.43 -2.10
CA PRO A 30 -16.07 -8.32 -2.15
C PRO A 30 -15.40 -8.47 -0.77
N THR A 31 -16.12 -8.11 0.30
CA THR A 31 -15.67 -8.23 1.69
C THR A 31 -15.47 -9.68 2.14
N ASN A 32 -16.15 -10.65 1.52
CA ASN A 32 -16.03 -12.07 1.86
C ASN A 32 -14.87 -12.73 1.10
N VAL A 33 -13.63 -12.47 1.54
CA VAL A 33 -12.41 -12.94 0.88
C VAL A 33 -12.38 -14.45 0.68
N ARG A 34 -12.80 -15.23 1.69
CA ARG A 34 -12.78 -16.70 1.62
C ARG A 34 -13.66 -17.25 0.49
N LYS A 35 -14.89 -16.74 0.36
CA LYS A 35 -15.80 -17.17 -0.73
C LYS A 35 -15.27 -16.73 -2.09
N ASN A 36 -14.72 -15.52 -2.19
CA ASN A 36 -14.10 -15.05 -3.42
C ASN A 36 -12.89 -15.92 -3.83
N LEU A 37 -12.13 -16.41 -2.86
CA LEU A 37 -11.01 -17.31 -3.11
C LEU A 37 -11.50 -18.66 -3.64
N GLU A 38 -12.57 -19.23 -3.07
CA GLU A 38 -13.20 -20.46 -3.58
C GLU A 38 -13.62 -20.29 -5.06
N TYR A 39 -14.30 -19.19 -5.40
CA TYR A 39 -14.67 -18.91 -6.80
C TYR A 39 -13.46 -18.69 -7.73
N ALA A 40 -12.40 -18.03 -7.24
CA ALA A 40 -11.18 -17.86 -8.00
C ALA A 40 -10.46 -19.20 -8.26
N MET A 41 -10.47 -20.12 -7.29
CA MET A 41 -9.92 -21.47 -7.46
C MET A 41 -10.80 -22.32 -8.38
N ASP A 42 -12.11 -22.17 -8.29
CA ASP A 42 -13.06 -22.86 -9.17
C ASP A 42 -12.87 -22.47 -10.65
N TYR A 43 -12.35 -21.28 -10.94
CA TYR A 43 -11.98 -20.88 -12.31
C TYR A 43 -10.97 -21.84 -12.96
N PHE A 44 -10.02 -22.36 -12.18
CA PHE A 44 -8.96 -23.24 -12.67
C PHE A 44 -9.34 -24.71 -12.64
N HIS A 45 -10.21 -25.11 -11.69
CA HIS A 45 -10.54 -26.53 -11.47
C HIS A 45 -11.87 -26.96 -12.08
N LYS A 46 -12.83 -26.05 -12.30
CA LYS A 46 -14.17 -26.39 -12.75
C LYS A 46 -14.52 -25.69 -14.06
N LYS A 47 -15.05 -26.45 -15.01
CA LYS A 47 -15.65 -25.89 -16.23
C LYS A 47 -16.97 -25.20 -15.88
N THR A 48 -17.09 -23.92 -16.20
CA THR A 48 -18.33 -23.15 -16.01
C THR A 48 -19.28 -23.32 -17.20
N TYR A 49 -20.53 -23.68 -16.91
CA TYR A 49 -21.57 -23.88 -17.92
C TYR A 49 -22.43 -22.63 -18.14
N THR A 50 -22.57 -21.80 -17.11
CA THR A 50 -23.36 -20.56 -17.16
C THR A 50 -22.43 -19.36 -17.30
N TYR A 51 -22.78 -18.43 -18.19
CA TYR A 51 -22.04 -17.18 -18.35
C TYR A 51 -21.96 -16.35 -17.07
N HIS A 52 -23.03 -16.36 -16.27
CA HIS A 52 -23.07 -15.66 -14.99
C HIS A 52 -22.02 -16.17 -13.99
N ASP A 53 -21.80 -17.48 -13.95
CA ASP A 53 -20.81 -18.11 -13.06
C ASP A 53 -19.40 -17.80 -13.54
N PHE A 54 -19.16 -17.91 -14.86
CA PHE A 54 -17.89 -17.53 -15.46
C PHE A 54 -17.52 -16.08 -15.17
N LYS A 55 -18.50 -15.16 -15.32
CA LYS A 55 -18.31 -13.75 -14.99
C LYS A 55 -17.97 -13.55 -13.51
N GLN A 56 -18.64 -14.27 -12.60
CA GLN A 56 -18.36 -14.18 -11.17
C GLN A 56 -16.92 -14.61 -10.84
N GLN A 57 -16.47 -15.71 -11.43
CA GLN A 57 -15.12 -16.22 -11.25
C GLN A 57 -14.06 -15.22 -11.74
N CYS A 58 -14.28 -14.57 -12.88
CA CYS A 58 -13.39 -13.53 -13.39
C CYS A 58 -13.32 -12.30 -12.46
N GLU A 59 -14.46 -11.85 -11.93
CA GLU A 59 -14.49 -10.72 -10.99
C GLU A 59 -13.78 -11.04 -9.68
N SER A 60 -13.94 -12.27 -9.14
CA SER A 60 -13.21 -12.68 -7.94
C SER A 60 -11.71 -12.84 -8.22
N LEU A 61 -11.33 -13.44 -9.36
CA LEU A 61 -9.93 -13.58 -9.79
C LEU A 61 -9.24 -12.22 -9.93
N ARG A 62 -9.91 -11.22 -10.52
CA ARG A 62 -9.35 -9.89 -10.76
C ARG A 62 -8.81 -9.24 -9.49
N PHE A 63 -9.54 -9.35 -8.38
CA PHE A 63 -9.11 -8.82 -7.10
C PHE A 63 -7.79 -9.48 -6.66
N PHE A 64 -7.72 -10.81 -6.69
CA PHE A 64 -6.51 -11.53 -6.28
C PHE A 64 -5.31 -11.28 -7.19
N VAL A 65 -5.52 -11.17 -8.50
CA VAL A 65 -4.44 -10.87 -9.45
C VAL A 65 -3.88 -9.47 -9.19
N TYR A 66 -4.75 -8.48 -8.98
CA TYR A 66 -4.30 -7.11 -8.69
C TYR A 66 -3.48 -7.05 -7.40
N PHE A 67 -4.02 -7.56 -6.29
CA PHE A 67 -3.32 -7.53 -5.01
C PHE A 67 -2.08 -8.44 -5.00
N GLY A 68 -2.12 -9.57 -5.70
CA GLY A 68 -0.98 -10.46 -5.86
C GLY A 68 0.16 -9.81 -6.62
N LEU A 69 -0.12 -9.14 -7.73
CA LEU A 69 0.90 -8.45 -8.53
C LEU A 69 1.47 -7.26 -7.77
N VAL A 70 0.61 -6.41 -7.20
CA VAL A 70 1.06 -5.27 -6.39
C VAL A 70 1.87 -5.75 -5.18
N GLY A 71 1.42 -6.81 -4.51
CA GLY A 71 2.12 -7.40 -3.38
C GLY A 71 3.49 -7.97 -3.77
N LEU A 72 3.57 -8.71 -4.88
CA LEU A 72 4.82 -9.24 -5.40
C LEU A 72 5.81 -8.13 -5.75
N LEU A 73 5.39 -7.12 -6.51
CA LEU A 73 6.25 -6.00 -6.86
C LEU A 73 6.70 -5.21 -5.63
N SER A 74 5.81 -5.04 -4.63
CA SER A 74 6.15 -4.35 -3.38
C SER A 74 7.15 -5.14 -2.55
N LEU A 75 7.03 -6.47 -2.51
CA LEU A 75 7.97 -7.34 -1.81
C LEU A 75 9.33 -7.39 -2.53
N ASP A 76 9.33 -7.49 -3.85
CA ASP A 76 10.57 -7.45 -4.64
C ASP A 76 11.32 -6.13 -4.42
N LEU A 77 10.59 -5.01 -4.39
CA LEU A 77 11.14 -3.69 -4.08
C LEU A 77 11.69 -3.58 -2.65
N LEU A 78 11.11 -4.31 -1.70
CA LEU A 78 11.56 -4.34 -0.31
C LEU A 78 12.82 -5.20 -0.14
N VAL A 79 12.89 -6.34 -0.83
CA VAL A 79 14.04 -7.25 -0.79
C VAL A 79 15.23 -6.68 -1.58
N ASN A 80 14.97 -6.11 -2.76
CA ASN A 80 15.94 -5.51 -3.65
C ASN A 80 15.68 -4.00 -3.75
N PRO A 81 16.03 -3.22 -2.71
CA PRO A 81 15.84 -1.77 -2.77
C PRO A 81 16.63 -1.19 -3.94
N LEU A 82 16.04 -0.25 -4.67
CA LEU A 82 16.76 0.45 -5.73
C LEU A 82 17.94 1.21 -5.13
N LYS A 83 19.06 1.28 -5.85
CA LYS A 83 20.31 1.96 -5.44
C LYS A 83 20.18 3.46 -5.12
N SER A 84 18.99 4.05 -5.20
CA SER A 84 18.82 5.47 -4.91
C SER A 84 18.88 5.73 -3.39
N SER A 85 19.55 6.81 -3.01
CA SER A 85 19.65 7.28 -1.62
C SER A 85 18.29 7.47 -0.93
N TYR A 86 17.21 7.61 -1.71
CA TYR A 86 15.84 7.72 -1.21
C TYR A 86 15.40 6.47 -0.45
N TRP A 87 15.69 5.27 -0.97
CA TRP A 87 15.24 4.03 -0.33
C TRP A 87 15.92 3.80 1.02
N ASP A 88 17.18 4.17 1.17
CA ASP A 88 17.87 4.07 2.47
C ASP A 88 17.23 4.97 3.55
N GLN A 89 16.70 6.14 3.17
CA GLN A 89 16.06 7.02 4.16
C GLN A 89 14.62 6.61 4.50
N PHE A 90 13.86 6.16 3.50
CA PHE A 90 12.40 5.94 3.60
C PHE A 90 11.98 4.48 3.65
N LEU A 91 12.92 3.53 3.61
CA LEU A 91 12.62 2.12 3.88
C LEU A 91 11.85 2.01 5.21
N PRO A 92 10.71 1.29 5.25
CA PRO A 92 9.88 1.20 6.44
C PRO A 92 10.69 0.74 7.67
N MET A 93 11.64 -0.16 7.45
CA MET A 93 12.55 -0.67 8.49
C MET A 93 13.47 0.43 9.06
N ASN A 94 14.02 1.30 8.20
CA ASN A 94 14.88 2.39 8.61
C ASN A 94 14.07 3.53 9.26
N MET A 95 12.86 3.80 8.77
CA MET A 95 11.93 4.75 9.40
C MET A 95 11.49 4.25 10.78
N PHE A 96 11.15 2.97 10.92
CA PHE A 96 10.82 2.36 12.21
C PHE A 96 12.03 2.38 13.15
N ARG A 97 13.24 2.09 12.66
CA ARG A 97 14.47 2.18 13.47
C ARG A 97 14.78 3.62 13.89
N LYS A 98 14.53 4.62 13.04
CA LYS A 98 14.66 6.04 13.39
C LYS A 98 13.60 6.45 14.42
N LEU A 99 12.36 5.98 14.27
CA LEU A 99 11.28 6.23 15.22
C LEU A 99 11.59 5.60 16.58
N CYS A 100 12.00 4.33 16.62
CA CYS A 100 12.43 3.66 17.84
C CYS A 100 13.67 4.33 18.46
N ARG A 101 14.63 4.79 17.66
CA ARG A 101 15.75 5.60 18.18
C ARG A 101 15.29 6.93 18.74
N PHE A 102 14.35 7.61 18.08
CA PHE A 102 13.75 8.86 18.57
C PHE A 102 13.09 8.67 19.94
N PHE A 103 12.34 7.58 20.12
CA PHE A 103 11.74 7.24 21.41
C PHE A 103 12.75 6.69 22.44
N SER A 104 13.89 6.15 21.99
CA SER A 104 14.93 5.59 22.85
C SER A 104 16.12 6.53 23.05
N ASN A 105 16.03 7.79 22.59
CA ASN A 105 17.07 8.79 22.76
C ASN A 105 17.30 9.01 24.26
N LYS A 106 18.37 8.41 24.77
CA LYS A 106 19.03 8.87 25.98
C LYS A 106 19.72 10.16 25.61
N GLU A 107 19.43 11.23 26.32
CA GLU A 107 20.18 12.47 26.21
C GLU A 107 21.66 12.17 26.46
N ASP A 108 22.50 12.35 25.44
CA ASP A 108 23.94 12.34 25.62
C ASP A 108 24.27 13.62 26.39
N ASN A 109 24.26 13.51 27.72
CA ASN A 109 24.81 14.52 28.59
C ASN A 109 26.21 14.87 28.09
N ILE A 110 26.58 16.15 28.15
CA ILE A 110 27.84 16.73 27.65
C ILE A 110 29.09 15.93 28.15
N PHE A 111 28.95 15.16 29.22
CA PHE A 111 29.98 14.32 29.83
C PHE A 111 30.00 12.84 29.41
N ARG A 112 29.00 12.35 28.66
CA ARG A 112 28.93 10.98 28.13
C ARG A 112 28.84 11.04 26.61
N HIS A 113 29.95 11.42 25.99
CA HIS A 113 30.13 11.32 24.55
C HIS A 113 30.38 9.85 24.15
N ASN A 114 29.48 9.29 23.35
CA ASN A 114 29.64 8.08 22.56
C ASN A 114 30.43 8.44 21.29
N GLY A 115 31.74 8.17 21.29
CA GLY A 115 32.81 8.59 20.35
C GLY A 115 32.57 8.51 18.83
N SER A 116 31.49 9.09 18.34
CA SER A 116 30.96 8.98 16.98
C SER A 116 30.51 10.31 16.39
N SER A 117 30.63 11.43 17.12
CA SER A 117 30.45 12.76 16.53
C SER A 117 31.80 13.30 16.05
N SER A 118 31.77 13.98 14.90
CA SER A 118 32.96 14.52 14.28
C SER A 118 33.48 15.72 15.06
N TYR A 119 34.79 15.76 15.30
CA TYR A 119 35.52 16.79 16.06
C TYR A 119 35.21 18.23 15.63
N GLU A 120 34.76 18.42 14.39
CA GLU A 120 34.47 19.74 13.81
C GLU A 120 33.27 20.46 14.46
N GLU A 121 32.30 19.72 15.02
CA GLU A 121 31.15 20.33 15.71
C GLU A 121 31.54 20.95 17.06
N TYR A 122 32.55 20.41 17.74
CA TYR A 122 33.04 20.93 19.02
C TYR A 122 33.76 22.27 18.88
N ILE A 123 34.51 22.45 17.79
CA ILE A 123 35.30 23.67 17.58
C ILE A 123 34.39 24.89 17.36
N LYS A 124 33.20 24.69 16.75
CA LYS A 124 32.22 25.77 16.54
C LYS A 124 31.48 26.23 17.80
N LEU A 125 31.43 25.42 18.85
CA LEU A 125 30.78 25.78 20.11
C LEU A 125 31.71 26.59 21.05
N ILE A 126 33.02 26.58 20.78
CA ILE A 126 34.04 27.24 21.60
C ILE A 126 34.45 28.61 21.02
N SER A 127 34.27 28.84 19.72
CA SER A 127 34.48 30.16 19.08
C SER A 127 33.27 31.06 19.21
#